data_AF-A0A1M3MZ32-F1
#
_entry.id   AF-A0A1M3MZ32-F1
#
_cell.length_a   1.000
_cell.length_b   1.000
_cell.length_c   1.000
_cell.angle_alpha   90.00
_cell.angle_beta   90.00
_cell.angle_gamma   90.00
#
_symmetry.space_group_name_H-M   'P 1'
#
loop_
_entity.id
_entity.type
_entity.pdbx_description
1 polymer ?
#
loop_
_entity_poly.entity_id
_entity_poly.type
_entity_poly.pdbx_seq_one_letter_code
_entity_poly.pdbx_strand_id
1 'polypeptide(L)'
;MSRRRKAAVAILSVMAFGAACEVAYAQPKEPVSGDAVSAPAYTLEVDSDAPDVVSFEAIAARVGSELGEAVVRPGTIAASRAAISIRYRDRELTVRAIHSGGRVLERSVKAEGDDAAVQREAVLLAGNLARDEAREILDALAARPAPPPPATKTPEVIRPEVQPAKPAVDEGYHPVSVALFSPIGTNFARPNVTSNLNLSFVYGRVGTVDGVQLGSGFVYASRGVSGVQLGGAATAVSGPMSGAQLGSLGNLATGAGDGAQIGGAANIALQGFEGAQLSGALNLSRGKVDGVQIAGAANIATRDVEGAQISGAVNVADTIDGAQVGLINVARKVRGAQVGVINIAEEVDGAAVGVISISKGGIHPVVWTSNLQYMNAGVKFSTKYVYTIAAVHYGTLEGEFGNIGTTAVIGGRVPLPLGFDVEVQSAFTYLVPRPSQSTKEGNNWVAPQLIGGYSFAPHLRVFAGGGARLPISVDLGRDVVRPEVLAGVQF
;
A
#
# COMPACT_ATOMS: atom_id res chain seq x y z
N MET A 1 2.93 -18.97 -32.93
CA MET A 1 3.69 -19.28 -31.69
C MET A 1 2.96 -20.36 -30.90
N SER A 2 3.61 -21.50 -30.63
CA SER A 2 2.95 -22.69 -30.09
C SER A 2 2.56 -22.57 -28.61
N ARG A 3 1.47 -23.23 -28.20
CA ARG A 3 0.98 -23.26 -26.80
C ARG A 3 2.06 -23.67 -25.78
N ARG A 4 3.07 -24.46 -26.20
CA ARG A 4 4.22 -24.84 -25.37
C ARG A 4 5.17 -23.68 -25.05
N ARG A 5 5.35 -22.69 -25.94
CA ARG A 5 6.13 -21.46 -25.64
C ARG A 5 5.38 -20.49 -24.73
N LYS A 6 4.05 -20.41 -24.84
CA LYS A 6 3.21 -19.62 -23.91
C LYS A 6 3.20 -20.22 -22.50
N ALA A 7 3.19 -21.56 -22.38
CA ALA A 7 3.32 -22.25 -21.10
C ALA A 7 4.73 -22.11 -20.50
N ALA A 8 5.80 -22.19 -21.30
CA ALA A 8 7.17 -22.00 -20.82
C ALA A 8 7.43 -20.57 -20.32
N VAL A 9 6.89 -19.55 -21.00
CA VAL A 9 6.97 -18.15 -20.56
C VAL A 9 6.11 -17.93 -19.31
N ALA A 10 4.90 -18.50 -19.22
CA ALA A 10 4.08 -18.42 -18.01
C ALA A 10 4.73 -19.12 -16.80
N ILE A 11 5.39 -20.26 -17.00
CA ILE A 11 6.10 -20.99 -15.93
C ILE A 11 7.39 -20.26 -15.52
N LEU A 12 8.15 -19.67 -16.45
CA LEU A 12 9.30 -18.83 -16.09
C LEU A 12 8.89 -17.52 -15.42
N SER A 13 7.77 -16.91 -15.81
CA SER A 13 7.22 -15.72 -15.15
C SER A 13 6.69 -16.05 -13.76
N VAL A 14 6.08 -17.22 -13.55
CA VAL A 14 5.63 -17.69 -12.22
C VAL A 14 6.81 -18.09 -11.33
N MET A 15 7.92 -18.60 -11.88
CA MET A 15 9.14 -18.86 -11.10
C MET A 15 9.95 -17.60 -10.79
N ALA A 16 9.98 -16.61 -11.69
CA ALA A 16 10.58 -15.30 -11.44
C ALA A 16 9.76 -14.46 -10.44
N PHE A 17 8.42 -14.61 -10.44
CA PHE A 17 7.53 -13.98 -9.47
C PHE A 17 7.50 -14.75 -8.13
N GLY A 18 7.65 -16.08 -8.16
CA GLY A 18 7.81 -16.92 -6.97
C GLY A 18 9.11 -16.63 -6.20
N ALA A 19 10.23 -16.45 -6.90
CA ALA A 19 11.51 -16.08 -6.30
C ALA A 19 11.52 -14.63 -5.76
N ALA A 20 10.75 -13.71 -6.35
CA ALA A 20 10.57 -12.35 -5.85
C ALA A 20 9.62 -12.29 -4.65
N CYS A 21 8.61 -13.16 -4.58
CA CYS A 21 7.70 -13.28 -3.45
C CYS A 21 8.30 -14.05 -2.25
N GLU A 22 9.14 -15.07 -2.46
CA GLU A 22 9.80 -15.80 -1.35
C GLU A 22 10.84 -14.95 -0.60
N VAL A 23 11.44 -13.95 -1.24
CA VAL A 23 12.37 -13.00 -0.59
C VAL A 23 11.62 -11.81 0.05
N ALA A 24 10.35 -11.61 -0.29
CA ALA A 24 9.49 -10.58 0.31
C ALA A 24 8.60 -11.11 1.46
N TYR A 25 8.39 -12.43 1.58
CA TYR A 25 7.53 -13.05 2.60
C TYR A 25 8.23 -13.88 3.66
N ALA A 26 9.56 -13.85 3.75
CA ALA A 26 10.30 -14.40 4.87
C ALA A 26 10.26 -13.44 6.08
N GLN A 27 9.10 -13.35 6.75
CA GLN A 27 9.15 -13.14 8.20
C GLN A 27 9.84 -14.36 8.80
N PRO A 28 10.82 -14.20 9.71
CA PRO A 28 11.36 -15.35 10.41
C PRO A 28 10.23 -16.01 11.20
N LYS A 29 9.80 -17.21 10.76
CA LYS A 29 9.32 -18.20 11.72
C LYS A 29 10.51 -18.51 12.60
N GLU A 30 10.41 -18.13 13.87
CA GLU A 30 11.36 -18.52 14.89
C GLU A 30 11.59 -20.04 14.80
N PRO A 31 12.85 -20.49 14.89
CA PRO A 31 13.11 -21.91 15.09
C PRO A 31 12.49 -22.30 16.43
N VAL A 32 11.63 -23.32 16.41
CA VAL A 32 11.29 -24.09 17.60
C VAL A 32 12.56 -24.85 17.99
N SER A 33 13.48 -24.16 18.66
CA SER A 33 14.48 -24.77 19.53
C SER A 33 13.85 -24.88 20.91
N GLY A 34 13.65 -26.12 21.36
CA GLY A 34 13.27 -26.39 22.75
C GLY A 34 14.30 -25.77 23.68
N ASP A 35 13.83 -24.83 24.49
CA ASP A 35 13.79 -24.95 25.94
C ASP A 35 12.65 -24.06 26.43
N ALA A 36 11.63 -24.69 27.00
CA ALA A 36 10.45 -24.01 27.52
C ALA A 36 10.83 -23.16 28.74
N VAL A 37 10.90 -21.84 28.57
CA VAL A 37 10.61 -20.92 29.67
C VAL A 37 9.14 -20.54 29.52
N SER A 38 8.29 -21.23 30.29
CA SER A 38 6.86 -20.97 30.39
C SER A 38 6.61 -19.47 30.56
N ALA A 39 5.87 -18.86 29.63
CA ALA A 39 5.29 -17.55 29.84
C ALA A 39 4.47 -17.57 31.15
N PRO A 40 4.46 -16.47 31.92
CA PRO A 40 3.79 -16.45 33.22
C PRO A 40 2.27 -16.57 33.04
N ALA A 41 1.71 -17.74 33.34
CA ALA A 41 0.28 -18.01 33.26
C ALA A 41 -0.48 -17.31 34.40
N TYR A 42 -1.79 -17.06 34.24
CA TYR A 42 -2.64 -16.71 35.38
C TYR A 42 -2.91 -17.97 36.22
N THR A 43 -2.80 -17.87 37.54
CA THR A 43 -3.24 -18.96 38.43
C THR A 43 -4.65 -18.69 38.93
N LEU A 44 -5.48 -19.73 38.99
CA LEU A 44 -6.85 -19.63 39.50
C LEU A 44 -7.11 -20.69 40.57
N GLU A 45 -7.47 -20.21 41.75
CA GLU A 45 -7.98 -21.00 42.86
C GLU A 45 -9.46 -20.67 43.08
N VAL A 46 -10.27 -21.70 43.33
CA VAL A 46 -11.71 -21.54 43.56
C VAL A 46 -12.09 -22.26 44.86
N ASP A 47 -12.66 -21.52 45.81
CA ASP A 47 -13.20 -21.98 47.09
C ASP A 47 -14.70 -21.68 47.13
N SER A 48 -15.54 -22.71 47.00
CA SER A 48 -16.99 -22.55 46.85
C SER A 48 -17.75 -23.51 47.76
N ASP A 49 -18.78 -23.02 48.45
CA ASP A 49 -19.75 -23.86 49.19
C ASP A 49 -20.80 -24.52 48.26
N ALA A 50 -20.85 -24.11 47.00
CA ALA A 50 -21.67 -24.68 45.92
C ALA A 50 -20.78 -25.06 44.72
N PRO A 51 -20.05 -26.19 44.78
CA PRO A 51 -19.08 -26.58 43.75
C PRO A 51 -19.71 -26.89 42.37
N ASP A 52 -21.00 -27.22 42.34
CA ASP A 52 -21.75 -27.43 41.09
C ASP A 52 -22.04 -26.10 40.34
N VAL A 53 -21.96 -24.97 41.05
CA VAL A 53 -22.22 -23.63 40.50
C VAL A 53 -20.92 -22.91 40.16
N VAL A 54 -19.95 -22.87 41.08
CA VAL A 54 -18.64 -22.23 40.88
C VAL A 54 -17.54 -23.22 41.27
N SER A 55 -16.87 -23.80 40.29
CA SER A 55 -15.70 -24.66 40.45
C SER A 55 -14.65 -24.33 39.38
N PHE A 56 -13.40 -24.66 39.64
CA PHE A 56 -12.31 -24.44 38.68
C PHE A 56 -12.67 -25.03 37.30
N GLU A 57 -13.19 -26.25 37.25
CA GLU A 57 -13.61 -26.94 36.03
C GLU A 57 -14.69 -26.17 35.26
N ALA A 58 -15.63 -25.52 35.97
CA ALA A 58 -16.74 -24.81 35.35
C ALA A 58 -16.33 -23.48 34.71
N ILE A 59 -15.34 -22.77 35.28
CA ILE A 59 -15.03 -21.39 34.90
C ILE A 59 -13.63 -21.16 34.33
N ALA A 60 -12.65 -22.04 34.55
CA ALA A 60 -11.25 -21.79 34.15
C ALA A 60 -11.08 -21.50 32.65
N ALA A 61 -11.75 -22.27 31.77
CA ALA A 61 -11.69 -22.05 30.33
C ALA A 61 -12.28 -20.70 29.90
N ARG A 62 -13.34 -20.24 30.58
CA ARG A 62 -13.99 -18.96 30.28
C ARG A 62 -13.18 -17.79 30.82
N VAL A 63 -12.61 -17.91 32.02
CA VAL A 63 -11.65 -16.92 32.56
C VAL A 63 -10.42 -16.80 31.65
N GLY A 64 -9.90 -17.92 31.13
CA GLY A 64 -8.79 -17.88 30.18
C GLY A 64 -9.13 -17.22 28.86
N SER A 65 -10.32 -17.49 28.31
CA SER A 65 -10.82 -16.80 27.12
C SER A 65 -11.00 -15.29 27.36
N GLU A 66 -11.43 -14.88 28.55
CA GLU A 66 -11.55 -13.47 28.92
C GLU A 66 -10.18 -12.80 29.08
N LEU A 67 -9.17 -13.51 29.59
CA LEU A 67 -7.82 -12.98 29.77
C LEU A 67 -6.93 -13.08 28.52
N GLY A 68 -7.39 -13.76 27.48
CA GLY A 68 -6.62 -14.02 26.25
C GLY A 68 -5.49 -15.05 26.42
N GLU A 69 -5.37 -15.70 27.57
CA GLU A 69 -4.30 -16.65 27.93
C GLU A 69 -4.84 -17.79 28.81
N ALA A 70 -4.16 -18.95 28.82
CA ALA A 70 -4.57 -20.10 29.61
C ALA A 70 -4.42 -19.86 31.13
N VAL A 71 -5.37 -20.37 31.90
CA VAL A 71 -5.39 -20.29 33.36
C VAL A 71 -5.10 -21.67 33.95
N VAL A 72 -4.19 -21.74 34.92
CA VAL A 72 -3.75 -23.01 35.54
C VAL A 72 -4.04 -23.02 37.04
N ARG A 73 -4.16 -24.22 37.65
CA ARG A 73 -4.26 -24.32 39.12
C ARG A 73 -2.93 -23.86 39.76
N PRO A 74 -2.96 -23.28 40.96
CA PRO A 74 -1.74 -22.98 41.71
C PRO A 74 -0.90 -24.27 41.91
N GLY A 75 0.33 -24.25 41.40
CA GLY A 75 1.37 -25.24 41.64
C GLY A 75 2.72 -24.52 41.78
N THR A 76 3.83 -25.25 41.98
CA THR A 76 5.21 -24.73 42.17
C THR A 76 5.82 -24.02 40.93
N ILE A 77 5.04 -23.24 40.18
CA ILE A 77 5.53 -22.37 39.11
C ILE A 77 5.63 -20.95 39.70
N ALA A 78 6.85 -20.40 39.70
CA ALA A 78 7.21 -19.20 40.46
C ALA A 78 6.85 -17.86 39.77
N ALA A 79 6.23 -17.86 38.59
CA ALA A 79 5.87 -16.62 37.90
C ALA A 79 4.47 -16.71 37.30
N SER A 80 3.48 -16.07 37.95
CA SER A 80 2.17 -15.79 37.37
C SER A 80 2.02 -14.29 37.12
N ARG A 81 1.29 -13.90 36.06
CA ARG A 81 0.94 -12.48 35.82
C ARG A 81 0.09 -11.94 36.96
N ALA A 82 -0.91 -12.73 37.36
CA ALA A 82 -1.62 -12.57 38.62
C ALA A 82 -2.07 -13.92 39.17
N ALA A 83 -2.12 -14.03 40.49
CA ALA A 83 -2.79 -15.11 41.20
C ALA A 83 -4.22 -14.70 41.55
N ILE A 84 -5.18 -15.40 40.97
CA ILE A 84 -6.62 -15.15 41.11
C ILE A 84 -7.18 -16.18 42.09
N SER A 85 -7.91 -15.69 43.10
CA SER A 85 -8.66 -16.53 44.02
C SER A 85 -10.12 -16.08 44.00
N ILE A 86 -11.03 -17.03 43.80
CA ILE A 86 -12.47 -16.81 43.78
C ILE A 86 -13.07 -17.57 44.96
N ARG A 87 -13.73 -16.84 45.86
CA ARG A 87 -14.50 -17.41 46.96
C ARG A 87 -15.98 -17.18 46.71
N TYR A 88 -16.79 -18.22 46.78
CA TYR A 88 -18.24 -18.12 46.69
C TYR A 88 -18.87 -18.77 47.93
N ARG A 89 -19.55 -17.97 48.76
CA ARG A 89 -20.27 -18.44 49.96
C ARG A 89 -21.52 -17.61 50.21
N ASP A 90 -22.61 -18.24 50.64
CA ASP A 90 -23.85 -17.55 51.01
C ASP A 90 -24.37 -16.55 49.93
N ARG A 91 -24.20 -16.91 48.65
CA ARG A 91 -24.46 -16.04 47.47
C ARG A 91 -23.62 -14.77 47.38
N GLU A 92 -22.51 -14.68 48.10
CA GLU A 92 -21.51 -13.64 47.96
C GLU A 92 -20.29 -14.17 47.22
N LEU A 93 -19.95 -13.51 46.12
CA LEU A 93 -18.82 -13.80 45.26
C LEU A 93 -17.70 -12.80 45.56
N THR A 94 -16.61 -13.29 46.15
CA THR A 94 -15.40 -12.51 46.41
C THR A 94 -14.28 -12.95 45.48
N VAL A 95 -13.75 -12.03 44.69
CA VAL A 95 -12.63 -12.27 43.78
C VAL A 95 -11.44 -11.43 44.23
N ARG A 96 -10.29 -12.08 44.38
CA ARG A 96 -9.03 -11.44 44.77
C ARG A 96 -7.94 -11.79 43.76
N ALA A 97 -7.29 -10.77 43.20
CA ALA A 97 -6.18 -10.89 42.27
C ALA A 97 -4.90 -10.29 42.87
N ILE A 98 -3.82 -11.08 42.92
CA ILE A 98 -2.49 -10.65 43.37
C ILE A 98 -1.59 -10.57 42.14
N HIS A 99 -1.24 -9.37 41.72
CA HIS A 99 -0.39 -9.11 40.56
C HIS A 99 1.08 -9.37 40.88
N SER A 100 1.89 -9.72 39.87
CA SER A 100 3.33 -10.00 40.00
C SER A 100 4.14 -8.88 40.67
N GLY A 101 3.65 -7.63 40.62
CA GLY A 101 4.21 -6.47 41.31
C GLY A 101 3.80 -6.31 42.78
N GLY A 102 3.15 -7.30 43.40
CA GLY A 102 2.71 -7.26 44.80
C GLY A 102 1.40 -6.50 45.06
N ARG A 103 0.76 -5.97 44.01
CA ARG A 103 -0.54 -5.27 44.13
C ARG A 103 -1.66 -6.29 44.31
N VAL A 104 -2.47 -6.10 45.34
CA VAL A 104 -3.63 -6.94 45.67
C VAL A 104 -4.90 -6.15 45.39
N LEU A 105 -5.77 -6.69 44.55
CA LEU A 105 -7.12 -6.17 44.31
C LEU A 105 -8.14 -7.20 44.78
N GLU A 106 -9.16 -6.74 45.49
CA GLU A 106 -10.25 -7.59 45.97
C GLU A 106 -11.59 -6.89 45.73
N ARG A 107 -12.58 -7.66 45.31
CA ARG A 107 -13.97 -7.22 45.13
C ARG A 107 -14.92 -8.32 45.58
N SER A 108 -15.93 -7.92 46.33
CA SER A 108 -17.04 -8.77 46.75
C SER A 108 -18.32 -8.23 46.16
N VAL A 109 -19.13 -9.10 45.55
CA VAL A 109 -20.43 -8.77 44.97
C VAL A 109 -21.43 -9.83 45.39
N LYS A 110 -22.65 -9.41 45.69
CA LYS A 110 -23.75 -10.33 45.96
C LYS A 110 -24.28 -10.88 44.63
N ALA A 111 -24.14 -12.18 44.42
CA ALA A 111 -24.47 -12.83 43.16
C ALA A 111 -25.99 -13.06 43.04
N GLU A 112 -26.59 -12.39 42.06
CA GLU A 112 -28.03 -12.44 41.77
C GLU A 112 -28.31 -13.24 40.49
N GLY A 113 -29.47 -13.89 40.43
CA GLY A 113 -29.89 -14.69 39.26
C GLY A 113 -29.58 -16.18 39.38
N ASP A 114 -29.59 -16.85 38.21
CA ASP A 114 -29.36 -18.29 38.05
C ASP A 114 -27.87 -18.66 38.04
N ASP A 115 -27.56 -19.95 38.12
CA ASP A 115 -26.18 -20.45 38.19
C ASP A 115 -25.31 -19.95 37.02
N ALA A 116 -25.90 -19.80 35.83
CA ALA A 116 -25.22 -19.27 34.66
C ALA A 116 -24.91 -17.76 34.80
N ALA A 117 -25.77 -16.98 35.45
CA ALA A 117 -25.51 -15.58 35.79
C ALA A 117 -24.37 -15.45 36.82
N VAL A 118 -24.39 -16.26 37.87
CA VAL A 118 -23.32 -16.30 38.89
C VAL A 118 -21.97 -16.65 38.26
N GLN A 119 -21.93 -17.62 37.35
CA GLN A 119 -20.70 -17.98 36.61
C GLN A 119 -20.21 -16.85 35.70
N ARG A 120 -21.11 -16.16 34.97
CA ARG A 120 -20.72 -15.01 34.13
C ARG A 120 -20.14 -13.89 34.97
N GLU A 121 -20.76 -13.59 36.10
CA GLU A 121 -20.30 -12.55 37.02
C GLU A 121 -18.92 -12.90 37.61
N ALA A 122 -18.70 -14.16 37.99
CA ALA A 122 -17.38 -14.65 38.42
C ALA A 122 -16.30 -14.50 37.36
N VAL A 123 -16.61 -14.82 36.10
CA VAL A 123 -15.67 -14.70 34.98
C VAL A 123 -15.33 -13.23 34.70
N LEU A 124 -16.34 -12.35 34.64
CA LEU A 124 -16.15 -10.93 34.38
C LEU A 124 -15.37 -10.24 35.50
N LEU A 125 -15.70 -10.55 36.77
CA LEU A 125 -15.02 -9.96 37.92
C LEU A 125 -13.56 -10.44 38.00
N ALA A 126 -13.29 -11.71 37.69
CA ALA A 126 -11.93 -12.24 37.58
C ALA A 126 -11.13 -11.59 36.44
N GLY A 127 -11.73 -11.44 35.26
CA GLY A 127 -11.11 -10.75 34.12
C GLY A 127 -10.73 -9.30 34.45
N ASN A 128 -11.68 -8.55 35.01
CA ASN A 128 -11.50 -7.13 35.36
C ASN A 128 -10.44 -6.91 36.46
N LEU A 129 -10.34 -7.80 37.45
CA LEU A 129 -9.37 -7.64 38.54
C LEU A 129 -7.97 -8.12 38.16
N ALA A 130 -7.87 -9.08 37.25
CA ALA A 130 -6.61 -9.67 36.84
C ALA A 130 -5.91 -8.88 35.71
N ARG A 131 -6.63 -8.06 34.93
CA ARG A 131 -6.02 -7.13 33.96
C ARG A 131 -5.41 -5.92 34.67
N ASP A 132 -4.13 -5.66 34.42
CA ASP A 132 -3.44 -4.44 34.91
C ASP A 132 -3.46 -3.33 33.84
N GLU A 133 -4.64 -2.77 33.59
CA GLU A 133 -4.83 -1.75 32.53
C GLU A 133 -3.95 -0.51 32.74
N ALA A 134 -3.67 -0.14 34.00
CA ALA A 134 -2.81 1.00 34.30
C ALA A 134 -1.34 0.72 33.95
N ARG A 135 -0.87 -0.53 34.07
CA ARG A 135 0.50 -0.93 33.72
C ARG A 135 0.66 -1.15 32.23
N GLU A 136 -0.35 -1.68 31.54
CA GLU A 136 -0.37 -1.72 30.06
C GLU A 136 -0.39 -0.32 29.45
N ILE A 137 -1.16 0.61 30.04
CA ILE A 137 -1.17 2.02 29.61
C ILE A 137 0.13 2.73 30.02
N LEU A 138 0.73 2.45 31.18
CA LEU A 138 2.03 2.99 31.58
C LEU A 138 3.17 2.45 30.72
N ASP A 139 3.14 1.18 30.31
CA ASP A 139 4.11 0.59 29.39
C ASP A 139 3.91 1.16 27.96
N ALA A 140 2.67 1.36 27.54
CA ALA A 140 2.33 2.03 26.27
C ALA A 140 2.64 3.54 26.26
N LEU A 141 2.53 4.23 27.40
CA LEU A 141 2.88 5.64 27.57
C LEU A 141 4.38 5.83 27.83
N ALA A 142 5.05 4.87 28.47
CA ALA A 142 6.51 4.80 28.55
C ALA A 142 7.12 4.52 27.18
N ALA A 143 6.38 3.84 26.29
CA ALA A 143 6.69 3.68 24.86
C ALA A 143 6.39 4.93 24.00
N ARG A 144 6.47 6.14 24.56
CA ARG A 144 6.43 7.38 23.76
C ARG A 144 7.79 7.58 23.07
N PRO A 145 7.86 7.65 21.73
CA PRO A 145 9.13 7.94 21.06
C PRO A 145 9.54 9.39 21.34
N ALA A 146 10.76 9.57 21.84
CA ALA A 146 11.37 10.89 21.98
C ALA A 146 11.51 11.58 20.60
N PRO A 147 11.46 12.92 20.51
CA PRO A 147 11.88 13.61 19.30
C PRO A 147 13.35 13.27 19.03
N PRO A 148 13.77 13.09 17.76
CA PRO A 148 15.14 12.69 17.46
C PRO A 148 16.11 13.78 17.96
N PRO A 149 17.11 13.43 18.79
CA PRO A 149 18.24 14.32 19.04
C PRO A 149 19.04 14.50 17.73
N PRO A 150 19.79 15.61 17.58
CA PRO A 150 20.72 15.77 16.45
C PRO A 150 21.66 14.55 16.43
N ALA A 151 21.88 13.99 15.25
CA ALA A 151 22.50 12.70 15.05
C ALA A 151 23.87 12.54 15.75
N THR A 152 23.85 12.00 16.97
CA THR A 152 24.97 11.32 17.61
C THR A 152 24.77 9.82 17.43
N LYS A 153 25.78 9.18 16.84
CA LYS A 153 25.83 7.77 16.43
C LYS A 153 25.37 6.84 17.56
N THR A 154 24.26 6.13 17.34
CA THR A 154 23.74 5.09 18.24
C THR A 154 24.64 3.84 18.19
N PRO A 155 24.90 3.15 19.32
CA PRO A 155 25.62 1.88 19.33
C PRO A 155 24.84 0.80 18.58
N GLU A 156 25.59 0.02 17.80
CA GLU A 156 25.12 -1.05 16.93
C GLU A 156 24.44 -2.17 17.75
N VAL A 157 23.16 -2.41 17.47
CA VAL A 157 22.50 -3.68 17.84
C VAL A 157 23.31 -4.77 17.16
N ILE A 158 23.94 -5.65 17.95
CA ILE A 158 24.61 -6.86 17.47
C ILE A 158 23.52 -7.77 16.88
N ARG A 159 23.18 -7.51 15.63
CA ARG A 159 22.73 -8.54 14.70
C ARG A 159 23.86 -9.57 14.66
N PRO A 160 23.60 -10.88 14.49
CA PRO A 160 24.67 -11.79 14.13
C PRO A 160 25.42 -11.11 12.99
N GLU A 161 26.67 -10.75 13.27
CA GLU A 161 27.50 -9.99 12.36
C GLU A 161 27.53 -10.85 11.10
N VAL A 162 26.78 -10.45 10.07
CA VAL A 162 27.18 -10.77 8.71
C VAL A 162 28.53 -10.11 8.69
N GLN A 163 29.59 -10.90 8.94
CA GLN A 163 30.97 -10.44 8.94
C GLN A 163 31.04 -9.42 7.82
N PRO A 164 31.37 -8.14 8.10
CA PRO A 164 31.49 -7.16 7.04
C PRO A 164 32.38 -7.84 6.02
N ALA A 165 31.80 -8.11 4.83
CA ALA A 165 32.46 -8.94 3.84
C ALA A 165 33.87 -8.41 3.75
N LYS A 166 34.84 -9.21 4.24
CA LYS A 166 36.23 -8.82 4.51
C LYS A 166 36.60 -7.78 3.47
N PRO A 167 36.91 -6.51 3.83
CA PRO A 167 36.98 -5.40 2.88
C PRO A 167 37.73 -5.91 1.68
N ALA A 168 37.00 -6.01 0.56
CA ALA A 168 37.46 -6.79 -0.58
C ALA A 168 38.84 -6.26 -0.93
N VAL A 169 39.88 -7.06 -0.67
CA VAL A 169 41.27 -6.66 -0.87
C VAL A 169 41.33 -6.08 -2.26
N ASP A 170 41.78 -4.83 -2.42
CA ASP A 170 41.91 -4.30 -3.78
C ASP A 170 42.90 -5.20 -4.52
N GLU A 171 42.38 -6.04 -5.42
CA GLU A 171 43.15 -7.10 -6.05
C GLU A 171 44.04 -6.55 -7.17
N GLY A 172 43.98 -5.23 -7.38
CA GLY A 172 44.81 -4.45 -8.28
C GLY A 172 44.02 -3.82 -9.42
N TYR A 173 44.73 -3.02 -10.20
CA TYR A 173 44.22 -2.35 -11.39
C TYR A 173 44.64 -3.11 -12.65
N HIS A 174 43.66 -3.46 -13.48
CA HIS A 174 43.85 -4.11 -14.77
C HIS A 174 43.09 -3.31 -15.84
N PRO A 175 43.77 -2.47 -16.65
CA PRO A 175 43.08 -1.53 -17.54
C PRO A 175 42.16 -2.24 -18.54
N VAL A 176 42.55 -3.45 -18.97
CA VAL A 176 41.73 -4.32 -19.82
C VAL A 176 41.62 -5.70 -19.20
N SER A 177 40.39 -6.21 -19.10
CA SER A 177 40.07 -7.56 -18.65
C SER A 177 39.23 -8.29 -19.69
N VAL A 178 39.59 -9.53 -20.03
CA VAL A 178 38.85 -10.35 -21.01
C VAL A 178 38.48 -11.70 -20.39
N ALA A 179 37.22 -12.12 -20.52
CA ALA A 179 36.74 -13.41 -20.03
C ALA A 179 35.86 -14.15 -21.05
N LEU A 180 35.99 -15.47 -21.15
CA LEU A 180 35.04 -16.31 -21.89
C LEU A 180 33.81 -16.59 -21.03
N PHE A 181 34.05 -17.09 -19.82
CA PHE A 181 33.08 -17.35 -18.77
C PHE A 181 33.83 -17.29 -17.44
N SER A 182 33.53 -16.32 -16.58
CA SER A 182 34.21 -16.21 -15.29
C SER A 182 34.08 -17.53 -14.51
N PRO A 183 35.19 -18.14 -14.05
CA PRO A 183 36.49 -17.46 -13.86
C PRO A 183 37.46 -17.50 -15.05
N ILE A 184 37.20 -18.22 -16.14
CA ILE A 184 38.10 -18.34 -17.30
C ILE A 184 38.26 -16.97 -18.01
N GLY A 185 39.31 -16.24 -17.64
CA GLY A 185 39.65 -14.92 -18.14
C GLY A 185 40.97 -14.37 -17.57
N THR A 186 41.37 -13.18 -18.01
CA THR A 186 42.61 -12.51 -17.58
C THR A 186 42.63 -12.17 -16.09
N ASN A 187 41.46 -12.15 -15.45
CA ASN A 187 41.26 -11.89 -14.03
C ASN A 187 40.81 -13.13 -13.23
N PHE A 188 41.08 -14.35 -13.74
CA PHE A 188 40.71 -15.63 -13.09
C PHE A 188 41.09 -15.71 -11.60
N ALA A 189 42.35 -15.39 -11.27
CA ALA A 189 42.87 -15.50 -9.91
C ALA A 189 42.48 -14.31 -9.02
N ARG A 190 41.96 -13.24 -9.64
CA ARG A 190 41.70 -11.94 -9.02
C ARG A 190 40.40 -11.35 -9.58
N PRO A 191 39.24 -11.95 -9.25
CA PRO A 191 37.96 -11.58 -9.85
C PRO A 191 37.47 -10.19 -9.47
N ASN A 192 38.03 -9.56 -8.41
CA ASN A 192 37.60 -8.28 -7.90
C ASN A 192 38.53 -7.12 -8.28
N VAL A 193 39.29 -7.22 -9.37
CA VAL A 193 40.13 -6.11 -9.87
C VAL A 193 39.30 -4.91 -10.34
N THR A 194 39.94 -3.74 -10.37
CA THR A 194 39.40 -2.54 -11.03
C THR A 194 39.80 -2.53 -12.50
N SER A 195 38.85 -2.29 -13.41
CA SER A 195 39.10 -2.32 -14.85
C SER A 195 38.35 -1.22 -15.60
N ASN A 196 39.01 -0.59 -16.59
CA ASN A 196 38.37 0.40 -17.46
C ASN A 196 37.66 -0.24 -18.65
N LEU A 197 38.14 -1.40 -19.10
CA LEU A 197 37.52 -2.16 -20.17
C LEU A 197 37.41 -3.64 -19.79
N ASN A 198 36.19 -4.10 -19.51
CA ASN A 198 35.92 -5.52 -19.31
C ASN A 198 35.14 -6.09 -20.50
N LEU A 199 35.70 -7.08 -21.20
CA LEU A 199 35.06 -7.76 -22.32
C LEU A 199 34.79 -9.22 -21.96
N SER A 200 33.52 -9.62 -21.97
CA SER A 200 33.12 -10.97 -21.57
C SER A 200 32.24 -11.64 -22.61
N PHE A 201 32.47 -12.91 -22.92
CA PHE A 201 31.61 -13.62 -23.86
C PHE A 201 30.30 -14.03 -23.19
N VAL A 202 30.30 -15.09 -22.36
CA VAL A 202 29.09 -15.65 -21.73
C VAL A 202 28.78 -15.01 -20.38
N TYR A 203 29.78 -14.96 -19.48
CA TYR A 203 29.64 -14.43 -18.13
C TYR A 203 30.90 -13.66 -17.74
N GLY A 204 30.74 -12.38 -17.44
CA GLY A 204 31.79 -11.49 -16.96
C GLY A 204 31.66 -11.17 -15.49
N ARG A 205 32.74 -11.32 -14.74
CA ARG A 205 32.84 -10.82 -13.36
C ARG A 205 34.07 -9.93 -13.23
N VAL A 206 33.89 -8.77 -12.61
CA VAL A 206 34.95 -7.82 -12.27
C VAL A 206 34.63 -7.19 -10.91
N GLY A 207 35.62 -6.57 -10.26
CA GLY A 207 35.40 -5.84 -9.02
C GLY A 207 34.70 -4.52 -9.28
N THR A 208 35.48 -3.57 -9.80
CA THR A 208 35.01 -2.23 -10.15
C THR A 208 35.15 -2.01 -11.64
N VAL A 209 34.13 -1.43 -12.27
CA VAL A 209 34.21 -0.90 -13.64
C VAL A 209 34.40 0.60 -13.55
N ASP A 210 35.48 1.12 -14.12
CA ASP A 210 35.72 2.57 -14.27
C ASP A 210 35.90 2.91 -15.76
N GLY A 211 34.80 2.83 -16.49
CA GLY A 211 34.79 2.87 -17.95
C GLY A 211 33.66 2.02 -18.53
N VAL A 212 34.00 0.94 -19.22
CA VAL A 212 33.05 0.13 -19.99
C VAL A 212 33.19 -1.35 -19.66
N GLN A 213 32.07 -2.01 -19.41
CA GLN A 213 31.96 -3.46 -19.33
C GLN A 213 30.94 -3.96 -20.35
N LEU A 214 31.39 -4.82 -21.26
CA LEU A 214 30.57 -5.41 -22.32
C LEU A 214 30.56 -6.93 -22.17
N GLY A 215 29.41 -7.55 -22.33
CA GLY A 215 29.38 -8.98 -22.62
C GLY A 215 28.12 -9.49 -23.28
N SER A 216 28.22 -10.61 -24.00
CA SER A 216 27.10 -11.15 -24.78
C SER A 216 26.03 -11.85 -23.93
N GLY A 217 26.37 -12.25 -22.71
CA GLY A 217 25.43 -12.80 -21.73
C GLY A 217 25.29 -11.91 -20.50
N PHE A 218 25.82 -12.38 -19.37
CA PHE A 218 25.69 -11.71 -18.07
C PHE A 218 26.98 -10.96 -17.73
N VAL A 219 26.86 -9.74 -17.25
CA VAL A 219 28.01 -8.99 -16.70
C VAL A 219 27.72 -8.57 -15.26
N TYR A 220 28.71 -8.75 -14.40
CA TYR A 220 28.60 -8.49 -12.97
C TYR A 220 29.81 -7.71 -12.45
N ALA A 221 29.55 -6.64 -11.70
CA ALA A 221 30.54 -5.87 -10.95
C ALA A 221 30.28 -6.02 -9.45
N SER A 222 31.24 -6.59 -8.70
CA SER A 222 31.05 -6.90 -7.28
C SER A 222 31.19 -5.69 -6.35
N ARG A 223 31.85 -4.61 -6.78
CA ARG A 223 32.16 -3.44 -5.95
C ARG A 223 31.56 -2.14 -6.45
N GLY A 224 31.39 -1.97 -7.75
CA GLY A 224 30.80 -0.74 -8.28
C GLY A 224 31.03 -0.52 -9.76
N VAL A 225 30.30 0.44 -10.30
CA VAL A 225 30.37 0.86 -11.69
C VAL A 225 30.41 2.38 -11.73
N SER A 226 31.41 2.92 -12.41
CA SER A 226 31.52 4.30 -12.85
C SER A 226 31.67 4.25 -14.37
N GLY A 227 30.56 4.41 -15.11
CA GLY A 227 30.52 4.30 -16.57
C GLY A 227 29.41 3.37 -17.09
N VAL A 228 29.70 2.54 -18.09
CA VAL A 228 28.69 1.78 -18.85
C VAL A 228 28.86 0.27 -18.66
N GLN A 229 27.78 -0.39 -18.27
CA GLN A 229 27.62 -1.85 -18.32
C GLN A 229 26.61 -2.24 -19.41
N LEU A 230 27.02 -3.09 -20.33
CA LEU A 230 26.15 -3.69 -21.35
C LEU A 230 26.26 -5.21 -21.27
N GLY A 231 25.17 -5.86 -20.88
CA GLY A 231 25.01 -7.31 -20.89
C GLY A 231 23.99 -7.71 -21.95
N GLY A 232 24.34 -8.62 -22.84
CA GLY A 232 23.42 -9.12 -23.86
C GLY A 232 22.19 -9.81 -23.24
N ALA A 233 22.30 -10.35 -22.03
CA ALA A 233 21.17 -10.82 -21.22
C ALA A 233 20.87 -9.87 -20.06
N ALA A 234 21.79 -9.73 -19.10
CA ALA A 234 21.55 -8.89 -17.92
C ALA A 234 22.83 -8.30 -17.34
N THR A 235 22.67 -7.21 -16.59
CA THR A 235 23.75 -6.57 -15.83
C THR A 235 23.45 -6.63 -14.33
N ALA A 236 24.49 -6.72 -13.52
CA ALA A 236 24.36 -6.65 -12.07
C ALA A 236 25.54 -5.89 -11.45
N VAL A 237 25.25 -5.06 -10.46
CA VAL A 237 26.25 -4.35 -9.67
C VAL A 237 25.92 -4.45 -8.18
N SER A 238 26.90 -4.86 -7.38
CA SER A 238 26.71 -5.04 -5.95
C SER A 238 27.00 -3.80 -5.11
N GLY A 239 27.84 -2.89 -5.59
CA GLY A 239 28.09 -1.61 -4.94
C GLY A 239 27.46 -0.43 -5.66
N PRO A 240 27.98 0.79 -5.45
CA PRO A 240 27.47 2.00 -6.08
C PRO A 240 27.55 1.92 -7.60
N MET A 241 26.55 2.47 -8.26
CA MET A 241 26.50 2.63 -9.71
C MET A 241 26.37 4.11 -10.03
N SER A 242 27.29 4.64 -10.84
CA SER A 242 27.17 5.93 -11.51
C SER A 242 27.38 5.70 -13.00
N GLY A 243 26.37 5.99 -13.83
CA GLY A 243 26.43 5.83 -15.29
C GLY A 243 25.25 5.03 -15.87
N ALA A 244 25.51 4.01 -16.70
CA ALA A 244 24.45 3.30 -17.43
C ALA A 244 24.55 1.77 -17.34
N GLN A 245 23.42 1.10 -17.16
CA GLN A 245 23.25 -0.35 -17.21
C GLN A 245 22.25 -0.72 -18.31
N LEU A 246 22.66 -1.57 -19.25
CA LEU A 246 21.85 -2.00 -20.39
C LEU A 246 21.81 -3.53 -20.47
N GLY A 247 20.61 -4.11 -20.40
CA GLY A 247 20.37 -5.55 -20.39
C GLY A 247 19.10 -5.94 -21.15
N SER A 248 19.14 -6.96 -22.02
CA SER A 248 17.93 -7.37 -22.77
C SER A 248 16.85 -8.01 -21.90
N LEU A 249 17.22 -8.64 -20.78
CA LEU A 249 16.31 -9.13 -19.76
C LEU A 249 16.17 -8.09 -18.66
N GLY A 250 17.30 -7.62 -18.11
CA GLY A 250 17.20 -6.66 -17.03
C GLY A 250 18.50 -6.27 -16.38
N ASN A 251 18.38 -5.34 -15.43
CA ASN A 251 19.50 -4.78 -14.68
C ASN A 251 19.21 -4.86 -13.18
N LEU A 252 20.25 -5.14 -12.40
CA LEU A 252 20.19 -5.19 -10.94
C LEU A 252 21.26 -4.28 -10.33
N ALA A 253 20.84 -3.34 -9.49
CA ALA A 253 21.71 -2.56 -8.62
C ALA A 253 21.35 -2.87 -7.17
N THR A 254 22.29 -3.47 -6.42
CA THR A 254 22.07 -3.72 -4.98
C THR A 254 22.57 -2.56 -4.10
N GLY A 255 23.48 -1.75 -4.63
CA GLY A 255 23.86 -0.46 -4.04
C GLY A 255 23.01 0.70 -4.57
N ALA A 256 23.33 1.92 -4.11
CA ALA A 256 22.74 3.14 -4.64
C ALA A 256 23.10 3.32 -6.13
N GLY A 257 22.15 3.78 -6.93
CA GLY A 257 22.33 4.04 -8.35
C GLY A 257 22.14 5.51 -8.69
N ASP A 258 22.96 5.99 -9.61
CA ASP A 258 22.90 7.31 -10.24
C ASP A 258 23.10 7.12 -11.75
N GLY A 259 22.11 7.53 -12.55
CA GLY A 259 22.16 7.49 -14.01
C GLY A 259 21.02 6.69 -14.64
N ALA A 260 21.32 5.73 -15.51
CA ALA A 260 20.32 5.06 -16.34
C ALA A 260 20.32 3.53 -16.23
N GLN A 261 19.16 2.91 -16.05
CA GLN A 261 18.94 1.47 -16.23
C GLN A 261 17.97 1.23 -17.39
N ILE A 262 18.39 0.49 -18.41
CA ILE A 262 17.60 0.15 -19.59
C ILE A 262 17.49 -1.37 -19.72
N GLY A 263 16.32 -1.92 -19.40
CA GLY A 263 16.06 -3.35 -19.32
C GLY A 263 14.98 -3.79 -20.30
N GLY A 264 15.18 -4.86 -21.06
CA GLY A 264 14.08 -5.33 -21.94
C GLY A 264 12.89 -5.94 -21.19
N ALA A 265 13.09 -6.47 -19.97
CA ALA A 265 11.99 -6.90 -19.09
C ALA A 265 11.94 -6.11 -17.79
N ALA A 266 13.01 -6.11 -16.98
CA ALA A 266 12.96 -5.50 -15.65
C ALA A 266 14.22 -4.74 -15.22
N ASN A 267 14.06 -3.66 -14.47
CA ASN A 267 15.14 -3.02 -13.72
C ASN A 267 14.84 -3.10 -12.22
N ILE A 268 15.85 -3.44 -11.43
CA ILE A 268 15.72 -3.59 -9.98
C ILE A 268 16.83 -2.78 -9.29
N ALA A 269 16.44 -1.86 -8.43
CA ALA A 269 17.31 -1.12 -7.52
C ALA A 269 16.92 -1.45 -6.06
N LEU A 270 17.84 -2.02 -5.28
CA LEU A 270 17.55 -2.37 -3.88
C LEU A 270 17.80 -1.22 -2.89
N GLN A 271 18.37 -0.11 -3.36
CA GLN A 271 18.58 1.12 -2.60
C GLN A 271 18.01 2.32 -3.36
N GLY A 272 18.43 3.54 -3.01
CA GLY A 272 18.02 4.76 -3.71
C GLY A 272 18.54 4.77 -5.15
N PHE A 273 17.75 5.35 -6.04
CA PHE A 273 18.08 5.48 -7.45
C PHE A 273 17.79 6.91 -7.94
N GLU A 274 18.82 7.58 -8.44
CA GLU A 274 18.74 8.89 -9.08
C GLU A 274 18.89 8.72 -10.60
N GLY A 275 18.00 9.33 -11.39
CA GLY A 275 18.01 9.28 -12.86
C GLY A 275 16.85 8.49 -13.48
N ALA A 276 17.12 7.69 -14.51
CA ALA A 276 16.10 7.10 -15.38
C ALA A 276 16.10 5.56 -15.37
N GLN A 277 14.94 4.94 -15.13
CA GLN A 277 14.74 3.50 -15.28
C GLN A 277 13.73 3.23 -16.39
N LEU A 278 14.17 2.58 -17.47
CA LEU A 278 13.34 2.23 -18.62
C LEU A 278 13.27 0.71 -18.75
N SER A 279 12.08 0.14 -18.65
CA SER A 279 11.90 -1.30 -18.79
C SER A 279 10.74 -1.70 -19.70
N GLY A 280 10.84 -2.85 -20.35
CA GLY A 280 9.72 -3.39 -21.13
C GLY A 280 8.54 -3.84 -20.26
N ALA A 281 8.75 -4.19 -18.98
CA ALA A 281 7.69 -4.65 -18.10
C ALA A 281 7.71 -4.00 -16.71
N LEU A 282 8.83 -4.05 -15.97
CA LEU A 282 8.86 -3.68 -14.55
C LEU A 282 10.08 -2.83 -14.15
N ASN A 283 9.85 -1.70 -13.49
CA ASN A 283 10.88 -1.06 -12.66
C ASN A 283 10.53 -1.24 -11.18
N LEU A 284 11.49 -1.70 -10.38
CA LEU A 284 11.36 -1.86 -8.93
C LEU A 284 12.48 -1.14 -8.20
N SER A 285 12.12 -0.22 -7.30
CA SER A 285 13.07 0.49 -6.43
C SER A 285 12.66 0.34 -4.96
N ARG A 286 13.55 -0.21 -4.12
CA ARG A 286 13.29 -0.32 -2.67
C ARG A 286 13.67 0.93 -1.86
N GLY A 287 14.39 1.86 -2.48
CA GLY A 287 14.76 3.16 -1.90
C GLY A 287 13.97 4.32 -2.51
N LYS A 288 14.38 5.55 -2.14
CA LYS A 288 13.89 6.79 -2.78
C LYS A 288 14.26 6.77 -4.26
N VAL A 289 13.35 7.21 -5.12
CA VAL A 289 13.64 7.48 -6.53
C VAL A 289 13.64 8.98 -6.74
N ASP A 290 14.69 9.49 -7.37
CA ASP A 290 14.76 10.87 -7.84
C ASP A 290 14.95 10.84 -9.36
N GLY A 291 13.86 11.03 -10.11
CA GLY A 291 13.86 10.97 -11.56
C GLY A 291 12.66 10.23 -12.16
N VAL A 292 12.88 9.45 -13.22
CA VAL A 292 11.80 8.93 -14.08
C VAL A 292 11.85 7.41 -14.19
N GLN A 293 10.72 6.76 -13.92
CA GLN A 293 10.52 5.33 -14.18
C GLN A 293 9.50 5.15 -15.32
N ILE A 294 9.89 4.46 -16.39
CA ILE A 294 9.02 4.10 -17.52
C ILE A 294 9.00 2.59 -17.69
N ALA A 295 7.82 1.98 -17.63
CA ALA A 295 7.67 0.54 -17.74
C ALA A 295 6.45 0.16 -18.58
N GLY A 296 6.53 -0.92 -19.36
CA GLY A 296 5.36 -1.39 -20.12
C GLY A 296 4.21 -1.84 -19.22
N ALA A 297 4.48 -2.42 -18.04
CA ALA A 297 3.46 -2.90 -17.12
C ALA A 297 3.41 -2.10 -15.81
N ALA A 298 4.52 -2.04 -15.05
CA ALA A 298 4.48 -1.46 -13.72
C ALA A 298 5.76 -0.74 -13.28
N ASN A 299 5.59 0.34 -12.52
CA ASN A 299 6.65 0.96 -11.73
C ASN A 299 6.30 0.85 -10.25
N ILE A 300 7.24 0.35 -9.44
CA ILE A 300 7.05 0.16 -8.01
C ILE A 300 8.21 0.81 -7.27
N ALA A 301 7.92 1.81 -6.46
CA ALA A 301 8.83 2.37 -5.48
C ALA A 301 8.27 2.10 -4.07
N THR A 302 9.07 1.55 -3.16
CA THR A 302 8.59 1.31 -1.78
C THR A 302 8.76 2.53 -0.86
N ARG A 303 9.27 3.63 -1.40
CA ARG A 303 9.56 4.90 -0.72
C ARG A 303 9.11 6.05 -1.61
N ASP A 304 9.61 7.25 -1.33
CA ASP A 304 9.28 8.47 -2.03
C ASP A 304 9.84 8.46 -3.46
N VAL A 305 9.06 9.04 -4.39
CA VAL A 305 9.48 9.35 -5.75
C VAL A 305 9.38 10.85 -5.94
N GLU A 306 10.48 11.47 -6.30
CA GLU A 306 10.56 12.84 -6.80
C GLU A 306 10.73 12.76 -8.32
N GLY A 307 9.72 13.14 -9.10
CA GLY A 307 9.72 12.99 -10.55
C GLY A 307 8.50 12.25 -11.10
N ALA A 308 8.70 11.25 -11.97
CA ALA A 308 7.59 10.66 -12.73
C ALA A 308 7.61 9.12 -12.81
N GLN A 309 6.44 8.50 -12.67
CA GLN A 309 6.22 7.08 -12.99
C GLN A 309 5.21 6.96 -14.15
N ILE A 310 5.63 6.36 -15.25
CA ILE A 310 4.80 6.15 -16.44
C ILE A 310 4.74 4.65 -16.72
N SER A 311 3.54 4.07 -16.67
CA SER A 311 3.35 2.67 -16.99
C SER A 311 2.07 2.37 -17.76
N GLY A 312 2.06 1.23 -18.47
CA GLY A 312 0.86 0.78 -19.17
C GLY A 312 -0.23 0.24 -18.24
N ALA A 313 0.09 -0.11 -16.98
CA ALA A 313 -0.89 -0.64 -16.04
C ALA A 313 -0.82 0.02 -14.66
N VAL A 314 0.26 -0.20 -13.89
CA VAL A 314 0.26 0.13 -12.44
C VAL A 314 1.47 0.95 -12.02
N ASN A 315 1.24 2.07 -11.35
CA ASN A 315 2.28 2.81 -10.63
C ASN A 315 2.02 2.76 -9.12
N VAL A 316 3.06 2.44 -8.34
CA VAL A 316 3.00 2.41 -6.87
C VAL A 316 4.17 3.18 -6.28
N ALA A 317 3.88 4.02 -5.29
CA ALA A 317 4.87 4.71 -4.47
C ALA A 317 4.34 4.94 -3.04
N ASP A 318 5.20 5.30 -2.10
CA ASP A 318 4.73 5.80 -0.79
C ASP A 318 4.31 7.27 -0.92
N THR A 319 5.24 8.13 -1.31
CA THR A 319 4.97 9.54 -1.62
C THR A 319 5.37 9.84 -3.06
N ILE A 320 4.58 10.64 -3.75
CA ILE A 320 4.92 11.22 -5.06
C ILE A 320 5.05 12.73 -4.92
N ASP A 321 6.19 13.29 -5.29
CA ASP A 321 6.36 14.69 -5.64
C ASP A 321 6.61 14.78 -7.16
N GLY A 322 5.53 15.00 -7.93
CA GLY A 322 5.55 14.95 -9.39
C GLY A 322 4.33 14.25 -10.00
N ALA A 323 4.54 13.26 -10.88
CA ALA A 323 3.45 12.68 -11.68
C ALA A 323 3.42 11.14 -11.74
N GLN A 324 2.23 10.55 -11.68
CA GLN A 324 1.99 9.15 -12.05
C GLN A 324 1.01 9.07 -13.23
N VAL A 325 1.39 8.32 -14.27
CA VAL A 325 0.55 8.09 -15.46
C VAL A 325 0.47 6.59 -15.73
N GLY A 326 -0.74 6.04 -15.67
CA GLY A 326 -1.01 4.61 -15.86
C GLY A 326 -2.48 4.29 -15.64
N LEU A 327 -2.91 3.05 -15.89
CA LEU A 327 -4.31 2.68 -15.67
C LEU A 327 -4.70 2.79 -14.19
N ILE A 328 -3.80 2.39 -13.30
CA ILE A 328 -3.97 2.41 -11.86
C ILE A 328 -2.76 3.11 -11.23
N ASN A 329 -3.01 4.18 -10.50
CA ASN A 329 -1.99 4.90 -9.75
C ASN A 329 -2.29 4.80 -8.26
N VAL A 330 -1.31 4.37 -7.48
CA VAL A 330 -1.42 4.22 -6.03
C VAL A 330 -0.26 4.95 -5.36
N ALA A 331 -0.60 5.82 -4.41
CA ALA A 331 0.36 6.45 -3.51
C ALA A 331 -0.29 6.65 -2.15
N ARG A 332 0.47 6.86 -1.07
CA ARG A 332 -0.10 7.35 0.19
C ARG A 332 -0.31 8.85 0.13
N LYS A 333 0.71 9.59 -0.32
CA LYS A 333 0.69 11.06 -0.47
C LYS A 333 1.09 11.48 -1.88
N VAL A 334 0.36 12.41 -2.45
CA VAL A 334 0.63 12.95 -3.80
C VAL A 334 0.75 14.47 -3.72
N ARG A 335 1.88 15.01 -4.14
CA ARG A 335 2.11 16.42 -4.45
C ARG A 335 2.34 16.51 -5.95
N GLY A 336 1.34 16.97 -6.69
CA GLY A 336 1.38 16.97 -8.16
C GLY A 336 0.18 16.26 -8.80
N ALA A 337 0.41 15.30 -9.70
CA ALA A 337 -0.63 14.75 -10.55
C ALA A 337 -0.69 13.22 -10.61
N GLN A 338 -1.90 12.66 -10.60
CA GLN A 338 -2.17 11.29 -11.00
C GLN A 338 -3.13 11.29 -12.19
N VAL A 339 -2.77 10.58 -13.26
CA VAL A 339 -3.61 10.43 -14.46
C VAL A 339 -3.80 8.95 -14.76
N GLY A 340 -5.05 8.49 -14.67
CA GLY A 340 -5.37 7.09 -14.87
C GLY A 340 -6.84 6.79 -14.88
N VAL A 341 -7.20 5.52 -15.03
CA VAL A 341 -8.61 5.09 -14.87
C VAL A 341 -8.97 5.12 -13.39
N ILE A 342 -8.05 4.62 -12.55
CA ILE A 342 -8.19 4.56 -11.11
C ILE A 342 -6.99 5.24 -10.46
N ASN A 343 -7.25 6.24 -9.61
CA ASN A 343 -6.25 6.88 -8.77
C ASN A 343 -6.62 6.66 -7.31
N ILE A 344 -5.65 6.26 -6.49
CA ILE A 344 -5.85 6.00 -5.06
C ILE A 344 -4.74 6.71 -4.30
N ALA A 345 -5.14 7.60 -3.39
CA ALA A 345 -4.24 8.19 -2.41
C ALA A 345 -4.94 8.52 -1.10
N GLU A 346 -4.21 8.67 0.00
CA GLU A 346 -4.79 9.23 1.22
C GLU A 346 -4.90 10.75 1.12
N GLU A 347 -3.81 11.39 0.68
CA GLU A 347 -3.70 12.84 0.53
C GLU A 347 -3.26 13.21 -0.89
N VAL A 348 -3.96 14.17 -1.51
CA VAL A 348 -3.61 14.72 -2.83
C VAL A 348 -3.55 16.25 -2.76
N ASP A 349 -2.34 16.80 -2.74
CA ASP A 349 -2.08 18.22 -2.97
C ASP A 349 -1.77 18.45 -4.46
N GLY A 350 -2.83 18.55 -5.25
CA GLY A 350 -2.74 18.70 -6.70
C GLY A 350 -3.98 18.15 -7.39
N ALA A 351 -3.80 17.33 -8.42
CA ALA A 351 -4.87 16.81 -9.25
C ALA A 351 -4.82 15.27 -9.39
N ALA A 352 -5.95 14.60 -9.17
CA ALA A 352 -6.14 13.23 -9.62
C ALA A 352 -7.22 13.21 -10.70
N VAL A 353 -6.82 12.86 -11.92
CA VAL A 353 -7.70 12.78 -13.09
C VAL A 353 -7.93 11.32 -13.41
N GLY A 354 -9.15 10.85 -13.18
CA GLY A 354 -9.55 9.50 -13.52
C GLY A 354 -11.02 9.24 -13.32
N VAL A 355 -11.51 8.15 -13.89
CA VAL A 355 -12.91 7.74 -13.76
C VAL A 355 -13.26 7.55 -12.27
N ILE A 356 -12.32 6.98 -11.52
CA ILE A 356 -12.42 6.79 -10.07
C ILE A 356 -11.16 7.38 -9.44
N SER A 357 -11.32 8.40 -8.59
CA SER A 357 -10.21 8.99 -7.84
C SER A 357 -10.52 9.01 -6.35
N ILE A 358 -9.94 8.10 -5.61
CA ILE A 358 -10.20 7.91 -4.18
C ILE A 358 -9.17 8.71 -3.40
N SER A 359 -9.65 9.67 -2.60
CA SER A 359 -8.87 10.40 -1.61
C SER A 359 -9.60 10.47 -0.28
N LYS A 360 -8.87 10.66 0.83
CA LYS A 360 -9.49 10.74 2.17
C LYS A 360 -10.44 11.93 2.23
N GLY A 361 -11.73 11.65 2.45
CA GLY A 361 -12.78 12.68 2.49
C GLY A 361 -13.18 13.25 1.13
N GLY A 362 -12.66 12.70 0.02
CA GLY A 362 -12.95 13.17 -1.34
C GLY A 362 -14.07 12.41 -2.06
N ILE A 363 -14.82 11.55 -1.36
CA ILE A 363 -15.92 10.78 -1.96
C ILE A 363 -17.23 11.38 -1.48
N HIS A 364 -18.03 11.88 -2.42
CA HIS A 364 -19.28 12.58 -2.13
C HIS A 364 -20.44 12.02 -2.94
N PRO A 365 -21.48 11.46 -2.29
CA PRO A 365 -22.75 11.24 -2.96
C PRO A 365 -23.32 12.57 -3.48
N VAL A 366 -23.84 12.57 -4.69
CA VAL A 366 -24.44 13.75 -5.31
C VAL A 366 -25.77 13.41 -5.94
N VAL A 367 -26.73 14.31 -5.79
CA VAL A 367 -28.04 14.24 -6.46
C VAL A 367 -28.34 15.61 -7.04
N TRP A 368 -28.76 15.65 -8.30
CA TRP A 368 -29.16 16.91 -8.94
C TRP A 368 -30.28 16.70 -9.95
N THR A 369 -30.98 17.80 -10.21
CA THR A 369 -32.02 17.90 -11.23
C THR A 369 -31.61 18.94 -12.26
N SER A 370 -32.15 18.84 -13.46
CA SER A 370 -32.03 19.86 -14.50
C SER A 370 -33.29 19.92 -15.35
N ASN A 371 -33.41 20.98 -16.14
CA ASN A 371 -34.48 21.11 -17.14
C ASN A 371 -34.40 20.08 -18.29
N LEU A 372 -33.28 19.36 -18.43
CA LEU A 372 -33.06 18.38 -19.50
C LEU A 372 -32.91 16.92 -19.02
N GLN A 373 -32.50 16.72 -17.77
CA GLN A 373 -32.39 15.45 -17.03
C GLN A 373 -33.07 15.61 -15.67
N TYR A 374 -34.18 14.93 -15.46
CA TYR A 374 -35.05 15.22 -14.31
C TYR A 374 -34.46 14.80 -12.98
N MET A 375 -33.81 13.63 -12.93
CA MET A 375 -33.16 13.12 -11.72
C MET A 375 -31.82 12.50 -12.06
N ASN A 376 -30.78 12.91 -11.35
CA ASN A 376 -29.44 12.37 -11.47
C ASN A 376 -28.95 11.97 -10.08
N ALA A 377 -28.28 10.83 -9.98
CA ALA A 377 -27.65 10.36 -8.76
C ALA A 377 -26.29 9.77 -9.09
N GLY A 378 -25.28 10.10 -8.30
CA GLY A 378 -23.93 9.64 -8.56
C GLY A 378 -22.97 9.84 -7.41
N VAL A 379 -21.70 9.61 -7.70
CA VAL A 379 -20.58 9.79 -6.78
C VAL A 379 -19.59 10.76 -7.41
N LYS A 380 -19.26 11.81 -6.67
CA LYS A 380 -18.23 12.80 -6.99
C LYS A 380 -16.95 12.44 -6.24
N PHE A 381 -15.91 12.24 -7.02
CA PHE A 381 -14.54 11.97 -6.59
C PHE A 381 -13.75 13.28 -6.65
N SER A 382 -13.63 13.97 -5.53
CA SER A 382 -12.97 15.27 -5.41
C SER A 382 -11.57 15.15 -4.84
N THR A 383 -10.64 15.89 -5.45
CA THR A 383 -9.37 16.29 -4.86
C THR A 383 -9.44 17.78 -4.53
N LYS A 384 -8.29 18.41 -4.23
CA LYS A 384 -8.22 19.83 -3.84
C LYS A 384 -8.79 20.78 -4.89
N TYR A 385 -8.46 20.57 -6.16
CA TYR A 385 -8.85 21.48 -7.26
C TYR A 385 -9.61 20.80 -8.39
N VAL A 386 -9.57 19.48 -8.49
CA VAL A 386 -10.16 18.71 -9.60
C VAL A 386 -11.08 17.64 -9.05
N TYR A 387 -12.16 17.36 -9.77
CA TYR A 387 -13.05 16.26 -9.46
C TYR A 387 -13.55 15.55 -10.72
N THR A 388 -14.01 14.32 -10.53
CA THR A 388 -14.81 13.59 -11.51
C THR A 388 -16.12 13.13 -10.88
N ILE A 389 -17.16 12.95 -11.70
CA ILE A 389 -18.44 12.39 -11.25
C ILE A 389 -18.79 11.22 -12.14
N ALA A 390 -19.20 10.10 -11.53
CA ALA A 390 -19.86 9.01 -12.21
C ALA A 390 -21.31 8.93 -11.71
N ALA A 391 -22.27 9.03 -12.62
CA ALA A 391 -23.68 9.12 -12.27
C ALA A 391 -24.59 8.36 -13.24
N VAL A 392 -25.78 8.07 -12.74
CA VAL A 392 -26.92 7.61 -13.53
C VAL A 392 -27.99 8.70 -13.52
N HIS A 393 -28.77 8.77 -14.58
CA HIS A 393 -29.91 9.68 -14.66
C HIS A 393 -31.18 8.94 -15.08
N TYR A 394 -32.31 9.44 -14.60
CA TYR A 394 -33.65 8.94 -14.88
C TYR A 394 -34.53 10.08 -15.38
N GLY A 395 -35.14 9.87 -16.55
CA GLY A 395 -35.97 10.85 -17.23
C GLY A 395 -35.15 11.91 -17.97
N THR A 396 -35.51 12.15 -19.23
CA THR A 396 -34.95 13.20 -20.07
C THR A 396 -36.08 13.95 -20.75
N LEU A 397 -35.89 15.23 -21.04
CA LEU A 397 -36.83 16.02 -21.85
C LEU A 397 -36.92 15.49 -23.29
N GLU A 398 -35.90 14.78 -23.77
CA GLU A 398 -35.79 14.32 -25.16
C GLU A 398 -36.38 12.91 -25.40
N GLY A 399 -37.03 12.35 -24.38
CA GLY A 399 -37.74 11.08 -24.47
C GLY A 399 -38.92 11.03 -23.52
N GLU A 400 -39.64 9.91 -23.53
CA GLU A 400 -40.71 9.66 -22.58
C GLU A 400 -40.15 9.46 -21.16
N PHE A 401 -40.94 9.81 -20.14
CA PHE A 401 -40.68 9.46 -18.74
C PHE A 401 -40.40 7.95 -18.65
N GLY A 402 -39.19 7.57 -18.20
CA GLY A 402 -38.76 6.16 -18.10
C GLY A 402 -37.40 5.83 -18.73
N ASN A 403 -36.77 6.76 -19.47
CA ASN A 403 -35.42 6.53 -20.00
C ASN A 403 -34.34 6.63 -18.91
N ILE A 404 -33.34 5.75 -19.00
CA ILE A 404 -32.16 5.72 -18.13
C ILE A 404 -30.93 6.08 -18.96
N GLY A 405 -29.97 6.75 -18.36
CA GLY A 405 -28.66 6.92 -18.95
C GLY A 405 -27.56 7.15 -17.93
N THR A 406 -26.35 7.34 -18.43
CA THR A 406 -25.16 7.55 -17.60
C THR A 406 -24.57 8.93 -17.88
N THR A 407 -23.94 9.50 -16.86
CA THR A 407 -23.26 10.79 -16.95
C THR A 407 -21.88 10.66 -16.32
N ALA A 408 -20.85 11.07 -17.05
CA ALA A 408 -19.49 11.22 -16.57
C ALA A 408 -19.13 12.71 -16.58
N VAL A 409 -18.56 13.23 -15.49
CA VAL A 409 -18.17 14.65 -15.39
C VAL A 409 -16.69 14.73 -15.08
N ILE A 410 -16.03 15.71 -15.68
CA ILE A 410 -14.73 16.22 -15.23
C ILE A 410 -14.86 17.71 -14.96
N GLY A 411 -14.33 18.18 -13.82
CA GLY A 411 -14.45 19.58 -13.45
C GLY A 411 -13.34 20.07 -12.54
N GLY A 412 -13.16 21.38 -12.55
CA GLY A 412 -12.30 22.11 -11.62
C GLY A 412 -13.15 22.85 -10.59
N ARG A 413 -12.67 22.93 -9.35
CA ARG A 413 -13.29 23.66 -8.24
C ARG A 413 -12.34 24.71 -7.71
N VAL A 414 -12.86 25.93 -7.55
CA VAL A 414 -12.19 27.03 -6.87
C VAL A 414 -12.93 27.32 -5.56
N PRO A 415 -12.38 26.92 -4.40
CA PRO A 415 -12.98 27.27 -3.12
C PRO A 415 -12.86 28.78 -2.87
N LEU A 416 -13.93 29.37 -2.36
CA LEU A 416 -14.01 30.78 -1.97
C LEU A 416 -14.19 30.89 -0.44
N PRO A 417 -13.94 32.07 0.16
CA PRO A 417 -14.19 32.30 1.58
C PRO A 417 -15.66 32.05 1.96
N LEU A 418 -15.92 31.85 3.26
CA LEU A 418 -17.25 31.70 3.83
C LEU A 418 -18.05 30.49 3.30
N GLY A 419 -17.36 29.44 2.82
CA GLY A 419 -18.01 28.21 2.36
C GLY A 419 -18.59 28.27 0.94
N PHE A 420 -18.35 29.35 0.19
CA PHE A 420 -18.70 29.42 -1.22
C PHE A 420 -17.68 28.70 -2.09
N ASP A 421 -18.08 28.28 -3.28
CA ASP A 421 -17.16 27.82 -4.32
C ASP A 421 -17.75 28.03 -5.72
N VAL A 422 -16.85 28.03 -6.71
CA VAL A 422 -17.21 28.07 -8.13
C VAL A 422 -16.58 26.87 -8.81
N GLU A 423 -17.37 26.19 -9.65
CA GLU A 423 -16.95 25.03 -10.40
C GLU A 423 -17.15 25.25 -11.90
N VAL A 424 -16.16 24.85 -12.68
CA VAL A 424 -16.25 24.75 -14.14
C VAL A 424 -16.14 23.29 -14.49
N GLN A 425 -17.13 22.76 -15.20
CA GLN A 425 -17.16 21.33 -15.53
C GLN A 425 -17.63 21.07 -16.95
N SER A 426 -17.31 19.87 -17.43
CA SER A 426 -17.87 19.30 -18.65
C SER A 426 -18.50 17.96 -18.32
N ALA A 427 -19.81 17.84 -18.57
CA ALA A 427 -20.56 16.61 -18.41
C ALA A 427 -20.73 15.91 -19.75
N PHE A 428 -20.36 14.64 -19.83
CA PHE A 428 -20.68 13.75 -20.94
C PHE A 428 -21.83 12.84 -20.54
N THR A 429 -22.89 12.80 -21.34
CA THR A 429 -24.08 11.99 -21.06
C THR A 429 -24.34 11.03 -22.21
N TYR A 430 -24.60 9.77 -21.87
CA TYR A 430 -25.08 8.74 -22.80
C TYR A 430 -26.49 8.27 -22.39
N LEU A 431 -27.43 8.33 -23.34
CA LEU A 431 -28.78 7.78 -23.17
C LEU A 431 -28.80 6.31 -23.60
N VAL A 432 -29.34 5.43 -22.74
CA VAL A 432 -29.44 4.00 -23.07
C VAL A 432 -30.71 3.75 -23.91
N PRO A 433 -30.59 3.11 -25.10
CA PRO A 433 -31.75 2.71 -25.90
C PRO A 433 -32.66 1.74 -25.13
N ARG A 434 -33.98 1.83 -25.31
CA ARG A 434 -34.92 0.88 -24.68
C ARG A 434 -34.75 -0.53 -25.28
N PRO A 435 -34.73 -1.61 -24.46
CA PRO A 435 -34.58 -2.98 -24.95
C PRO A 435 -35.67 -3.47 -25.93
N SER A 436 -36.81 -2.78 -25.98
CA SER A 436 -37.98 -3.17 -26.79
C SER A 436 -37.92 -2.71 -28.25
N GLN A 437 -36.95 -1.87 -28.64
CA GLN A 437 -36.82 -1.41 -30.03
C GLN A 437 -35.60 -2.04 -30.70
N SER A 438 -35.81 -2.52 -31.93
CA SER A 438 -34.81 -3.25 -32.76
C SER A 438 -33.67 -2.35 -33.25
N THR A 439 -33.76 -1.03 -33.10
CA THR A 439 -32.74 -0.06 -33.49
C THR A 439 -31.88 0.34 -32.29
N LYS A 440 -30.56 0.28 -32.46
CA LYS A 440 -29.57 0.79 -31.50
C LYS A 440 -29.57 2.32 -31.55
N GLU A 441 -30.57 2.96 -30.96
CA GLU A 441 -30.67 4.43 -30.95
C GLU A 441 -30.12 4.98 -29.64
N GLY A 442 -28.95 5.60 -29.68
CA GLY A 442 -28.30 6.23 -28.53
C GLY A 442 -28.10 7.71 -28.76
N ASN A 443 -28.10 8.49 -27.68
CA ASN A 443 -27.75 9.90 -27.74
C ASN A 443 -26.53 10.17 -26.87
N ASN A 444 -25.58 10.91 -27.43
CA ASN A 444 -24.38 11.40 -26.77
C ASN A 444 -24.41 12.92 -26.75
N TRP A 445 -24.26 13.49 -25.55
CA TRP A 445 -24.13 14.93 -25.39
C TRP A 445 -22.92 15.29 -24.55
N VAL A 446 -22.40 16.49 -24.78
CA VAL A 446 -21.45 17.16 -23.90
C VAL A 446 -22.04 18.48 -23.43
N ALA A 447 -21.89 18.78 -22.14
CA ALA A 447 -22.40 20.01 -21.54
C ALA A 447 -21.29 20.71 -20.74
N PRO A 448 -20.63 21.74 -21.30
CA PRO A 448 -19.86 22.69 -20.51
C PRO A 448 -20.80 23.49 -19.59
N GLN A 449 -20.46 23.55 -18.31
CA GLN A 449 -21.31 24.13 -17.25
C GLN A 449 -20.49 24.95 -16.26
N LEU A 450 -21.10 26.02 -15.75
CA LEU A 450 -20.60 26.82 -14.64
C LEU A 450 -21.54 26.67 -13.45
N ILE A 451 -21.00 26.36 -12.28
CA ILE A 451 -21.77 26.04 -11.08
C ILE A 451 -21.27 26.87 -9.90
N GLY A 452 -22.20 27.46 -9.16
CA GLY A 452 -21.94 28.05 -7.84
C GLY A 452 -22.37 27.10 -6.73
N GLY A 453 -21.53 26.95 -5.71
CA GLY A 453 -21.78 26.10 -4.54
C GLY A 453 -21.72 26.86 -3.22
N TYR A 454 -22.44 26.36 -2.22
CA TYR A 454 -22.37 26.81 -0.84
C TYR A 454 -22.41 25.63 0.13
N SER A 455 -21.35 25.49 0.93
CA SER A 455 -21.20 24.49 1.99
C SER A 455 -21.59 25.12 3.34
N PHE A 456 -22.75 24.73 3.87
CA PHE A 456 -23.26 25.24 5.16
C PHE A 456 -23.03 24.27 6.33
N ALA A 457 -22.61 23.03 6.04
CA ALA A 457 -22.16 22.05 7.04
C ALA A 457 -20.98 21.25 6.48
N PRO A 458 -20.18 20.56 7.32
CA PRO A 458 -18.97 19.84 6.88
C PRO A 458 -19.18 18.82 5.75
N HIS A 459 -20.39 18.27 5.65
CA HIS A 459 -20.76 17.24 4.68
C HIS A 459 -22.01 17.62 3.87
N LEU A 460 -22.41 18.90 3.84
CA LEU A 460 -23.58 19.30 3.06
C LEU A 460 -23.25 20.54 2.24
N ARG A 461 -23.39 20.40 0.93
CA ARG A 461 -23.25 21.48 -0.05
C ARG A 461 -24.46 21.51 -0.96
N VAL A 462 -25.04 22.69 -1.13
CA VAL A 462 -26.00 22.96 -2.19
C VAL A 462 -25.28 23.62 -3.36
N PHE A 463 -25.72 23.33 -4.58
CA PHE A 463 -25.16 23.95 -5.77
C PHE A 463 -26.22 24.20 -6.83
N ALA A 464 -25.99 25.22 -7.63
CA ALA A 464 -26.82 25.56 -8.77
C ALA A 464 -25.97 26.18 -9.89
N GLY A 465 -26.38 25.96 -11.12
CA GLY A 465 -25.62 26.44 -12.27
C GLY A 465 -26.31 26.13 -13.58
N GLY A 466 -25.55 26.30 -14.64
CA GLY A 466 -26.06 26.04 -15.97
C GLY A 466 -24.99 26.16 -17.04
N GLY A 467 -25.41 25.89 -18.26
CA GLY A 467 -24.53 25.87 -19.43
C GLY A 467 -25.33 25.57 -20.69
N ALA A 468 -24.66 24.93 -21.64
CA ALA A 468 -25.28 24.52 -22.88
C ALA A 468 -24.98 23.05 -23.14
N ARG A 469 -26.02 22.29 -23.47
CA ARG A 469 -25.89 20.91 -23.94
C ARG A 469 -25.67 20.91 -25.44
N LEU A 470 -24.54 20.33 -25.86
CA LEU A 470 -24.11 20.19 -27.24
C LEU A 470 -24.28 18.72 -27.65
N PRO A 471 -25.08 18.43 -28.68
CA PRO A 471 -25.19 17.09 -29.24
C PRO A 471 -23.89 16.67 -29.94
N ILE A 472 -23.49 15.42 -29.76
CA ILE A 472 -22.36 14.78 -30.46
C ILE A 472 -22.90 13.76 -31.48
N SER A 473 -23.85 12.95 -31.05
CA SER A 473 -24.55 11.96 -31.88
C SER A 473 -25.94 11.79 -31.29
N VAL A 474 -26.97 11.92 -32.13
CA VAL A 474 -28.36 11.91 -31.71
C VAL A 474 -29.14 11.01 -32.66
N ASP A 475 -29.59 9.87 -32.15
CA ASP A 475 -30.48 8.96 -32.86
C ASP A 475 -31.95 9.22 -32.48
N LEU A 476 -32.21 9.73 -31.26
CA LEU A 476 -33.54 10.03 -30.71
C LEU A 476 -33.73 11.55 -30.53
N GLY A 477 -34.67 12.15 -31.25
CA GLY A 477 -35.05 13.56 -31.07
C GLY A 477 -34.40 14.51 -32.08
N ARG A 478 -34.01 15.72 -31.64
CA ARG A 478 -33.47 16.78 -32.52
C ARG A 478 -32.04 17.14 -32.12
N ASP A 479 -31.18 17.23 -33.14
CA ASP A 479 -29.79 17.67 -33.04
C ASP A 479 -29.70 19.21 -32.87
N VAL A 480 -29.99 19.71 -31.66
CA VAL A 480 -30.04 21.15 -31.37
C VAL A 480 -29.35 21.44 -30.04
N VAL A 481 -28.58 22.52 -30.00
CA VAL A 481 -27.99 23.06 -28.77
C VAL A 481 -29.08 23.55 -27.84
N ARG A 482 -29.07 23.12 -26.57
CA ARG A 482 -30.07 23.54 -25.57
C ARG A 482 -29.43 24.18 -24.35
N PRO A 483 -30.01 25.25 -23.80
CA PRO A 483 -29.60 25.75 -22.49
C PRO A 483 -29.96 24.72 -21.41
N GLU A 484 -29.02 24.47 -20.52
CA GLU A 484 -29.19 23.59 -19.37
C GLU A 484 -29.06 24.39 -18.09
N VAL A 485 -30.02 24.22 -17.18
CA VAL A 485 -29.99 24.77 -15.82
C VAL A 485 -30.16 23.60 -14.87
N LEU A 486 -29.32 23.55 -13.85
CA LEU A 486 -29.28 22.46 -12.89
C LEU A 486 -29.10 22.95 -11.45
N ALA A 487 -29.60 22.17 -10.50
CA ALA A 487 -29.41 22.40 -9.08
C ALA A 487 -29.39 21.06 -8.33
N GLY A 488 -28.65 21.00 -7.24
CA GLY A 488 -28.47 19.75 -6.51
C GLY A 488 -27.85 19.91 -5.14
N VAL A 489 -27.65 18.75 -4.52
CA VAL A 489 -27.06 18.59 -3.19
C VAL A 489 -25.92 17.58 -3.28
N GLN A 490 -24.85 17.87 -2.55
CA GLN A 490 -23.70 17.01 -2.34
C GLN A 490 -23.60 16.68 -0.85
N PHE A 491 -23.34 15.41 -0.54
CA PHE A 491 -23.24 14.84 0.80
C PHE A 491 -21.80 14.45 1.18
#